data_AF-A0A1H8IUW0-F1
#
_entry.id   AF-A0A1H8IUW0-F1
#
_cell.length_a   1.000
_cell.length_b   1.000
_cell.length_c   1.000
_cell.angle_alpha   90.00
_cell.angle_beta   90.00
_cell.angle_gamma   90.00
#
_symmetry.space_group_name_H-M   'P 1'
#
loop_
_entity.id
_entity.type
_entity.pdbx_description
1 polymer ?
#
loop_
_entity_poly.entity_id
_entity_poly.type
_entity_poly.pdbx_seq_one_letter_code
_entity_poly.pdbx_strand_id
1 'polypeptide(L)'
;MRCVKALTRNSPPALLRGLVYAPTGSRMVPSYTVKTKSGGKRYRYYADLKYVRYGTSAETYGSINADQLEGIVVQQVLQALQSPASIQAVWDAVKAATKELDESHVVLAMRNLGAVWASLFPEEQRRIVNLMIRRVQITEDAIEIQWHTPGWQSLVGEFQPNTIGAELAELAESA
;
A
#
# COMPACT_ATOMS: atom_id res chain seq x y z
N MET A 1 -4.69 24.53 20.17
CA MET A 1 -5.22 23.15 20.21
C MET A 1 -5.50 22.70 18.77
N ARG A 2 -4.60 21.95 18.12
CA ARG A 2 -4.82 21.45 16.75
C ARG A 2 -5.64 20.16 16.85
N CYS A 3 -6.87 20.19 16.36
CA CYS A 3 -7.81 19.08 16.45
C CYS A 3 -7.41 17.98 15.46
N VAL A 4 -6.78 16.91 15.96
CA VAL A 4 -6.43 15.72 15.18
C VAL A 4 -7.70 14.86 15.09
N LYS A 5 -8.54 15.12 14.08
CA LYS A 5 -9.84 14.45 13.96
C LYS A 5 -9.62 13.01 13.49
N ALA A 6 -9.84 12.05 14.38
CA ALA A 6 -9.84 10.63 14.05
C ALA A 6 -10.88 10.33 12.96
N LEU A 7 -10.51 9.49 11.99
CA LEU A 7 -11.28 9.20 10.78
C LEU A 7 -12.75 8.82 11.07
N THR A 8 -13.66 9.65 10.59
CA THR A 8 -15.06 9.27 10.35
C THR A 8 -15.14 8.32 9.15
N ARG A 9 -16.19 7.48 9.14
CA ARG A 9 -16.50 6.38 8.20
C ARG A 9 -16.49 6.71 6.69
N ASN A 10 -16.25 7.96 6.29
CA ASN A 10 -16.44 8.46 4.93
C ASN A 10 -15.19 9.12 4.31
N SER A 11 -14.00 8.85 4.86
CA SER A 11 -12.74 9.31 4.27
C SER A 11 -12.12 8.19 3.43
N PRO A 12 -11.49 8.50 2.28
CA PRO A 12 -10.86 7.49 1.44
C PRO A 12 -9.87 6.66 2.27
N PRO A 13 -9.83 5.33 2.08
CA PRO A 13 -8.98 4.45 2.87
C PRO A 13 -7.52 4.88 2.71
N ALA A 14 -6.86 5.25 3.81
CA ALA A 14 -5.44 5.55 3.79
C ALA A 14 -4.67 4.25 3.45
N LEU A 15 -3.82 4.32 2.42
CA LEU A 15 -3.21 3.16 1.78
C LEU A 15 -2.31 2.39 2.76
N LEU A 16 -1.58 3.11 3.61
CA LEU A 16 -0.66 2.53 4.60
C LEU A 16 -1.28 2.45 6.00
N ARG A 17 -2.61 2.47 6.11
CA ARG A 17 -3.28 2.45 7.42
C ARG A 17 -2.86 1.22 8.22
N GLY A 18 -2.11 1.50 9.28
CA GLY A 18 -1.68 0.49 10.24
C GLY A 18 -0.39 -0.24 9.87
N LEU A 19 0.24 0.10 8.75
CA LEU A 19 1.55 -0.42 8.35
C LEU A 19 2.70 0.51 8.77
N VAL A 20 2.42 1.79 9.03
CA VAL A 20 3.43 2.82 9.33
C VAL A 20 3.74 2.88 10.82
N TYR A 21 5.04 2.90 11.13
CA TYR A 21 5.58 3.04 12.48
C TYR A 21 6.58 4.20 12.52
N ALA A 22 6.50 4.97 13.60
CA ALA A 22 7.43 6.05 13.90
C ALA A 22 8.82 5.48 14.31
N PRO A 23 9.88 6.32 14.29
CA PRO A 23 11.21 5.95 14.79
C PRO A 23 11.16 5.43 16.23
N THR A 24 10.23 5.95 17.03
CA THR A 24 10.01 5.58 18.43
C THR A 24 9.29 4.24 18.61
N GLY A 25 8.99 3.53 17.51
CA GLY A 25 8.27 2.26 17.48
C GLY A 25 6.75 2.40 17.62
N SER A 26 6.24 3.62 17.76
CA SER A 26 4.81 3.90 17.90
C SER A 26 4.09 3.78 16.57
N ARG A 27 2.87 3.23 16.57
CA ARG A 27 2.07 3.12 15.34
C ARG A 27 1.58 4.48 14.90
N MET A 28 1.70 4.80 13.62
CA MET A 28 1.17 6.05 13.09
C MET A 28 -0.26 5.87 12.59
N VAL A 29 -1.11 6.83 12.91
CA VAL A 29 -2.50 6.87 12.51
C VAL A 29 -2.73 7.91 11.43
N PRO A 30 -3.47 7.58 10.36
CA PRO A 30 -3.88 8.56 9.37
C PRO A 30 -4.81 9.59 10.00
N SER A 31 -4.47 10.85 9.79
CA SER A 31 -5.14 12.05 10.24
C SER A 31 -5.32 13.00 9.06
N TYR A 32 -6.29 13.91 9.16
CA TYR A 32 -6.47 14.93 8.15
C TYR A 32 -6.75 16.29 8.79
N THR A 33 -6.34 17.35 8.09
CA THR A 33 -6.69 18.73 8.43
C THR A 33 -7.41 19.35 7.23
N VAL A 34 -8.56 19.97 7.49
CA VAL A 34 -9.32 20.69 6.47
C VAL A 34 -9.07 22.18 6.66
N LYS A 35 -8.60 22.86 5.61
CA LYS A 35 -8.41 24.31 5.65
C LYS A 35 -9.72 25.01 5.28
N THR A 36 -10.50 25.37 6.30
CA THR A 36 -11.85 25.97 6.14
C THR A 36 -11.82 27.33 5.45
N LYS A 37 -10.72 28.10 5.57
CA LYS A 37 -10.59 29.44 4.95
C LYS A 37 -10.19 29.43 3.47
N SER A 38 -9.75 28.32 2.89
CA SER A 38 -9.27 28.26 1.48
C SER A 38 -9.98 27.16 0.69
N GLY A 39 -11.31 27.25 0.58
CA GLY A 39 -12.09 26.35 -0.27
C GLY A 39 -12.18 24.90 0.21
N GLY A 40 -11.88 24.61 1.49
CA GLY A 40 -12.09 23.27 2.06
C GLY A 40 -11.07 22.21 1.64
N LYS A 41 -9.88 22.60 1.14
CA LYS A 41 -8.81 21.65 0.78
C LYS A 41 -8.43 20.78 1.99
N ARG A 42 -8.44 19.46 1.78
CA ARG A 42 -8.11 18.45 2.79
C ARG A 42 -6.67 18.03 2.62
N TYR A 43 -5.88 18.14 3.68
CA TYR A 43 -4.51 17.65 3.75
C TYR A 43 -4.47 16.40 4.62
N ARG A 44 -3.71 15.40 4.18
CA ARG A 44 -3.61 14.09 4.83
C ARG A 44 -2.22 13.92 5.43
N TYR A 45 -2.18 13.37 6.64
CA TYR A 45 -0.96 13.17 7.38
C TYR A 45 -1.02 11.84 8.13
N TYR A 46 0.12 11.18 8.31
CA TYR A 46 0.26 10.16 9.34
C TYR A 46 0.78 10.85 10.60
N ALA A 47 0.11 10.68 11.73
CA ALA A 47 0.52 11.24 13.02
C ALA A 47 0.83 10.11 13.99
N ASP A 48 1.84 10.29 14.85
CA ASP A 48 2.16 9.32 15.90
C ASP A 48 0.95 9.17 16.86
N LEU A 49 0.55 7.93 17.14
CA LEU A 49 -0.52 7.66 18.10
C LEU A 49 -0.19 8.19 19.51
N LYS A 50 1.08 8.15 19.93
CA LYS A 50 1.51 8.74 21.21
C LYS A 50 1.32 10.26 21.19
N TYR A 51 1.61 10.92 20.06
CA TYR A 51 1.37 12.36 19.87
C TYR A 51 -0.08 12.73 20.00
N VAL A 52 -0.95 11.97 19.35
CA VAL A 52 -2.38 12.22 19.36
C VAL A 52 -2.99 12.01 20.75
N ARG A 53 -2.49 11.03 21.52
CA ARG A 53 -3.04 10.67 22.83
C ARG A 53 -2.45 11.44 24.00
N TYR A 54 -1.14 11.62 24.03
CA TYR A 54 -0.41 12.17 25.19
C TYR A 54 0.24 13.53 24.90
N GLY A 55 0.16 14.01 23.66
CA GLY A 55 0.77 15.28 23.25
C GLY A 55 2.27 15.18 22.96
N THR A 56 2.91 16.34 22.89
CA THR A 56 4.35 16.45 22.61
C THR A 56 5.16 15.98 23.82
N SER A 57 5.98 14.94 23.63
CA SER A 57 7.02 14.49 24.54
C SER A 57 8.31 14.28 23.74
N ALA A 58 9.44 14.14 24.42
CA ALA A 58 10.74 13.86 23.78
C ALA A 58 10.73 12.53 22.98
N GLU A 59 9.81 11.62 23.30
CA GLU A 59 9.65 10.32 22.63
C GLU A 59 8.59 10.32 21.52
N THR A 60 8.05 11.48 21.18
CA THR A 60 6.92 11.55 20.27
C THR A 60 7.36 12.00 18.89
N TYR A 61 7.06 11.21 17.86
CA TYR A 61 7.28 11.63 16.49
C TYR A 61 6.14 12.55 16.03
N GLY A 62 6.45 13.52 15.18
CA GLY A 62 5.47 14.49 14.68
C GLY A 62 4.46 13.89 13.70
N SER A 63 4.12 14.67 12.67
CA SER A 63 3.26 14.23 11.58
C SER A 63 4.00 14.27 10.25
N ILE A 64 3.87 13.21 9.45
CA ILE A 64 4.42 13.13 8.09
C ILE A 64 3.32 13.30 7.05
N ASN A 65 3.65 13.88 5.89
CA ASN A 65 2.70 14.05 4.80
C ASN A 65 2.33 12.67 4.21
N ALA A 66 1.03 12.38 4.13
CA ALA A 66 0.57 11.08 3.64
C ALA A 66 0.81 10.92 2.14
N ASP A 67 0.61 11.97 1.34
CA ASP A 67 0.77 11.89 -0.12
C ASP A 67 2.24 11.60 -0.50
N GLN A 68 3.18 12.21 0.23
CA GLN A 68 4.62 11.95 0.02
C GLN A 68 5.00 10.53 0.44
N LEU A 69 4.56 10.08 1.62
CA LEU A 69 4.88 8.74 2.12
C LEU A 69 4.26 7.65 1.25
N GLU A 70 2.98 7.78 0.91
CA GLU A 70 2.27 6.83 0.05
C GLU A 70 2.87 6.79 -1.35
N GLY A 71 3.26 7.94 -1.91
CA GLY A 71 3.94 8.02 -3.19
C GLY A 71 5.25 7.22 -3.21
N ILE A 72 6.10 7.39 -2.20
CA ILE A 72 7.37 6.65 -2.09
C ILE A 72 7.11 5.15 -1.99
N VAL A 73 6.17 4.74 -1.13
CA VAL A 73 5.86 3.31 -0.94
C VAL A 73 5.29 2.69 -2.22
N VAL A 74 4.37 3.39 -2.90
CA VAL A 74 3.80 2.91 -4.18
C VAL A 74 4.89 2.76 -5.24
N GLN A 75 5.80 3.73 -5.37
CA GLN A 75 6.91 3.62 -6.32
C GLN A 75 7.79 2.41 -6.01
N GLN A 76 8.11 2.15 -4.74
CA GLN A 76 8.89 1.00 -4.36
C GLN A 76 8.15 -0.32 -4.63
N VAL A 77 6.84 -0.37 -4.40
CA VAL A 77 5.99 -1.53 -4.73
C VAL A 77 5.99 -1.79 -6.23
N LEU A 78 5.82 -0.76 -7.06
CA LEU A 78 5.86 -0.88 -8.52
C LEU A 78 7.22 -1.38 -9.03
N GLN A 79 8.31 -0.85 -8.47
CA GLN A 79 9.66 -1.34 -8.79
C GLN A 79 9.85 -2.81 -8.36
N ALA A 80 9.31 -3.18 -7.20
CA ALA A 80 9.34 -4.56 -6.74
C ALA A 80 8.52 -5.47 -7.67
N LEU A 81 7.33 -5.05 -8.14
CA LEU A 81 6.50 -5.79 -9.10
C LEU A 81 7.17 -5.97 -10.47
N GLN A 82 8.01 -5.02 -10.89
CA GLN A 82 8.71 -5.06 -12.18
C GLN A 82 10.10 -5.70 -12.09
N SER A 83 10.54 -6.13 -10.91
CA SER A 83 11.85 -6.75 -10.71
C SER A 83 11.90 -8.13 -11.36
N PRO A 84 12.99 -8.49 -12.09
CA PRO A 84 13.16 -9.85 -12.61
C PRO A 84 13.09 -10.92 -11.52
N ALA A 85 13.57 -10.61 -10.31
CA ALA A 85 13.56 -11.54 -9.18
C ALA A 85 12.15 -11.82 -8.65
N SER A 86 11.26 -10.82 -8.66
CA SER A 86 9.87 -11.02 -8.24
C SER A 86 9.07 -11.75 -9.30
N ILE A 87 9.27 -11.43 -10.58
CA ILE A 87 8.68 -12.14 -11.71
C ILE A 87 9.08 -13.62 -11.66
N GLN A 88 10.36 -13.93 -11.42
CA GLN A 88 10.81 -15.31 -11.25
C GLN A 88 10.17 -15.99 -10.04
N ALA A 89 10.09 -15.32 -8.89
CA ALA A 89 9.47 -15.90 -7.69
C ALA A 89 7.97 -16.17 -7.88
N VAL A 90 7.27 -15.29 -8.61
CA VAL A 90 5.87 -15.45 -9.00
C VAL A 90 5.74 -16.62 -9.97
N TRP A 91 6.63 -16.73 -10.98
CA TRP A 91 6.65 -17.84 -11.92
C TRP A 91 6.87 -19.19 -11.24
N ASP A 92 7.85 -19.28 -10.34
CA ASP A 92 8.13 -20.51 -9.58
C ASP A 92 6.93 -20.95 -8.74
N ALA A 93 6.22 -19.99 -8.14
CA ALA A 93 5.00 -20.26 -7.37
C ALA A 93 3.82 -20.67 -8.26
N VAL A 94 3.61 -20.00 -9.41
CA VAL A 94 2.57 -20.35 -10.39
C VAL A 94 2.82 -21.75 -10.93
N LYS A 95 4.06 -22.06 -11.33
CA LYS A 95 4.46 -23.37 -11.84
C LYS A 95 4.24 -24.49 -10.83
N ALA A 96 4.39 -24.20 -9.53
CA ALA A 96 4.11 -25.16 -8.46
C ALA A 96 2.60 -25.41 -8.28
N ALA A 97 1.76 -24.41 -8.54
CA ALA A 97 0.31 -24.47 -8.36
C ALA A 97 -0.45 -24.97 -9.61
N THR A 98 0.00 -24.60 -10.81
CA THR A 98 -0.65 -24.88 -12.08
C THR A 98 0.40 -25.13 -13.17
N LYS A 99 0.30 -26.27 -13.87
CA LYS A 99 1.31 -26.71 -14.85
C LYS A 99 1.06 -26.22 -16.28
N GLU A 100 -0.02 -25.48 -16.50
CA GLU A 100 -0.53 -25.11 -17.83
C GLU A 100 -0.25 -23.66 -18.24
N LEU A 101 0.30 -22.83 -17.34
CA LEU A 101 0.61 -21.44 -17.66
C LEU A 101 2.03 -21.30 -18.20
N ASP A 102 2.21 -20.43 -19.20
CA ASP A 102 3.50 -20.07 -19.77
C ASP A 102 4.11 -18.86 -19.04
N GLU A 103 5.43 -18.81 -18.98
CA GLU A 103 6.20 -17.76 -18.29
C GLU A 103 5.89 -16.37 -18.87
N SER A 104 5.69 -16.31 -20.19
CA SER A 104 5.35 -15.07 -20.91
C SER A 104 4.05 -14.43 -20.42
N HIS A 105 3.05 -15.23 -20.05
CA HIS A 105 1.79 -14.72 -19.50
C HIS A 105 1.98 -14.11 -18.12
N VAL A 106 2.85 -14.68 -17.28
CA VAL A 106 3.16 -14.14 -15.95
C VAL A 106 3.89 -12.81 -16.06
N VAL A 107 4.88 -12.73 -16.95
CA VAL A 107 5.61 -11.47 -17.23
C VAL A 107 4.64 -10.39 -17.70
N LEU A 108 3.74 -10.72 -18.63
CA LEU A 108 2.77 -9.78 -19.18
C LEU A 108 1.76 -9.33 -18.11
N ALA A 109 1.24 -10.25 -17.29
CA ALA A 109 0.31 -9.94 -16.21
C ALA A 109 0.94 -9.01 -15.16
N MET A 110 2.17 -9.29 -14.74
CA MET A 110 2.91 -8.45 -13.78
C MET A 110 3.20 -7.05 -14.34
N ARG A 111 3.57 -6.95 -15.63
CA ARG A 111 3.78 -5.68 -16.31
C ARG A 111 2.48 -4.88 -16.44
N ASN A 112 1.39 -5.55 -16.81
CA ASN A 112 0.06 -4.94 -16.93
C ASN A 112 -0.43 -4.44 -15.56
N LEU A 113 -0.26 -5.23 -14.49
CA LEU A 113 -0.59 -4.82 -13.13
C LEU A 113 0.13 -3.53 -12.72
N GLY A 114 1.43 -3.43 -13.03
CA GLY A 114 2.20 -2.21 -12.80
C GLY A 114 1.68 -1.00 -13.60
N ALA A 115 1.22 -1.22 -14.83
CA ALA A 115 0.67 -0.16 -15.69
C ALA A 115 -0.72 0.31 -15.24
N VAL A 116 -1.60 -0.61 -14.82
CA VAL A 116 -2.97 -0.30 -14.40
C VAL A 116 -3.06 0.10 -12.93
N TRP A 117 -1.97 0.05 -12.17
CA TRP A 117 -1.95 0.35 -10.73
C TRP A 117 -2.67 1.64 -10.37
N ALA A 118 -2.40 2.73 -11.10
CA ALA A 118 -3.02 4.04 -10.86
C ALA A 118 -4.54 4.06 -11.12
N SER A 119 -5.03 3.15 -11.97
CA SER A 119 -6.44 2.97 -12.30
C SER A 119 -7.14 1.95 -11.39
N LEU A 120 -6.40 1.20 -10.57
CA LEU A 120 -6.98 0.28 -9.60
C LEU A 120 -7.79 1.02 -8.54
N PHE A 121 -8.83 0.35 -8.04
CA PHE A 121 -9.59 0.85 -6.91
C PHE A 121 -8.67 1.05 -5.68
N PRO A 122 -8.84 2.14 -4.91
CA PRO A 122 -8.01 2.41 -3.72
C PRO A 122 -8.01 1.28 -2.68
N GLU A 123 -9.09 0.52 -2.61
CA GLU A 123 -9.20 -0.66 -1.74
C GLU A 123 -8.29 -1.79 -2.20
N GLU A 124 -8.19 -1.99 -3.51
CA GLU A 124 -7.35 -3.03 -4.11
C GLU A 124 -5.86 -2.67 -4.01
N GLN A 125 -5.51 -1.41 -4.30
CA GLN A 125 -4.15 -0.92 -4.06
C GLN A 125 -3.72 -1.17 -2.60
N ARG A 126 -4.63 -0.91 -1.65
CA ARG A 126 -4.37 -1.16 -0.24
C ARG A 126 -4.27 -2.65 0.09
N ARG A 127 -5.09 -3.50 -0.50
CA ARG A 127 -5.01 -4.96 -0.32
C ARG A 127 -3.65 -5.46 -0.78
N ILE A 128 -3.24 -5.15 -2.01
CA ILE A 128 -1.95 -5.57 -2.57
C ILE A 128 -0.80 -5.05 -1.70
N VAL A 129 -0.84 -3.78 -1.29
CA VAL A 129 0.17 -3.19 -0.41
C VAL A 129 0.25 -3.92 0.93
N ASN A 130 -0.88 -4.27 1.57
CA ASN A 130 -0.87 -5.04 2.82
C ASN A 130 -0.32 -6.47 2.65
N LEU A 131 -0.51 -7.09 1.49
CA LEU A 131 0.04 -8.41 1.20
C LEU A 131 1.56 -8.35 1.00
N MET A 132 2.06 -7.31 0.35
CA MET A 132 3.48 -7.15 0.03
C MET A 132 4.29 -6.60 1.19
N ILE A 133 3.73 -5.67 1.96
CA ILE A 133 4.45 -4.93 2.99
C ILE A 133 3.97 -5.35 4.36
N ARG A 134 4.92 -5.88 5.15
CA ARG A 134 4.69 -6.23 6.54
C ARG A 134 4.67 -4.98 7.42
N ARG A 135 5.62 -4.07 7.19
CA ARG A 135 5.85 -2.91 8.06
C ARG A 135 6.62 -1.82 7.30
N VAL A 136 6.19 -0.58 7.47
CA VAL A 136 6.94 0.61 7.05
C VAL A 136 7.46 1.28 8.32
N GLN A 137 8.76 1.25 8.52
CA GLN A 137 9.44 1.89 9.63
C GLN A 137 10.00 3.23 9.14
N ILE A 138 9.59 4.31 9.79
CA ILE A 138 10.17 5.62 9.55
C ILE A 138 11.33 5.79 10.52
N THR A 139 12.47 6.24 9.99
CA THR A 139 13.68 6.60 10.73
C THR A 139 13.91 8.11 10.54
N GLU A 140 14.85 8.70 11.26
CA GLU A 140 15.13 10.15 11.15
C GLU A 140 15.58 10.54 9.74
N ASP A 141 16.37 9.68 9.09
CA ASP A 141 16.95 9.96 7.76
C ASP A 141 16.36 9.13 6.61
N ALA A 142 15.59 8.08 6.91
CA ALA A 142 15.16 7.10 5.90
C ALA A 142 13.79 6.46 6.18
N ILE A 143 13.20 5.88 5.13
CA ILE A 143 12.00 5.04 5.22
C ILE A 143 12.43 3.61 4.92
N GLU A 144 12.29 2.73 5.91
CA GLU A 144 12.58 1.30 5.77
C GLU A 144 11.28 0.54 5.51
N ILE A 145 11.24 -0.20 4.40
CA ILE A 145 10.10 -1.01 4.00
C ILE A 145 10.45 -2.48 4.24
N GLN A 146 9.74 -3.12 5.18
CA GLN A 146 9.85 -4.54 5.45
C GLN A 146 8.83 -5.31 4.61
N TRP A 147 9.34 -6.16 3.73
CA TRP A 147 8.55 -6.99 2.82
C TRP A 147 8.08 -8.29 3.49
N HIS A 148 6.94 -8.80 3.07
CA HIS A 148 6.51 -10.16 3.39
C HIS A 148 7.32 -11.17 2.57
N THR A 149 8.08 -12.05 3.23
CA THR A 149 8.81 -13.15 2.58
C THR A 149 7.89 -14.12 1.80
N PRO A 150 6.68 -14.46 2.28
CA PRO A 150 5.70 -15.23 1.48
C PRO A 150 4.68 -14.34 0.73
N GLY A 151 4.79 -13.01 0.78
CA GLY A 151 3.75 -12.11 0.25
C GLY A 151 3.46 -12.30 -1.25
N TRP A 152 4.50 -12.69 -1.99
CA TRP A 152 4.43 -13.06 -3.41
C TRP A 152 3.62 -14.34 -3.66
N GLN A 153 3.74 -15.35 -2.78
CA GLN A 153 3.04 -16.63 -2.93
C GLN A 153 1.53 -16.47 -2.66
N SER A 154 1.15 -15.62 -1.70
CA SER A 154 -0.27 -15.30 -1.44
C SER A 154 -0.90 -14.52 -2.60
N LEU A 155 -0.18 -13.59 -3.21
CA LEU A 155 -0.64 -12.87 -4.41
C LEU A 155 -0.87 -13.85 -5.58
N VAL A 156 0.02 -14.82 -5.76
CA VAL A 156 -0.06 -15.87 -6.79
C VAL A 156 -1.26 -16.80 -6.61
N GLY A 157 -1.61 -17.16 -5.37
CA GLY A 157 -2.81 -17.95 -5.09
C GLY A 157 -4.10 -17.25 -5.55
N GLU A 158 -4.11 -15.92 -5.64
CA GLU A 158 -5.25 -15.11 -6.06
C GLU A 158 -5.29 -14.84 -7.57
N PHE A 159 -4.16 -14.97 -8.29
CA PHE A 159 -4.12 -14.95 -9.76
C PHE A 159 -4.52 -16.29 -10.39
N GLN A 160 -4.94 -17.28 -9.59
CA GLN A 160 -5.56 -18.48 -10.14
C GLN A 160 -6.85 -18.11 -10.90
N PRO A 161 -7.13 -18.75 -12.05
CA PRO A 161 -8.19 -18.37 -12.99
C PRO A 161 -9.64 -18.56 -12.49
N ASN A 162 -9.87 -18.59 -11.17
CA ASN A 162 -11.20 -18.75 -10.57
C ASN A 162 -11.49 -17.78 -9.39
N THR A 163 -10.75 -16.67 -9.25
CA THR A 163 -11.11 -15.67 -8.21
C THR A 163 -10.93 -14.23 -8.70
N ILE A 164 -12.03 -13.47 -8.75
CA ILE A 164 -12.23 -11.99 -8.83
C ILE A 164 -11.45 -11.21 -9.91
N GLY A 165 -10.15 -11.43 -10.11
CA GLY A 165 -9.32 -10.76 -11.13
C GLY A 165 -9.69 -11.15 -12.57
N ALA A 166 -10.12 -12.39 -12.79
CA ALA A 166 -10.63 -12.84 -14.09
C ALA A 166 -12.00 -12.22 -14.40
N GLU A 167 -12.91 -12.17 -13.41
CA GLU A 167 -14.25 -11.57 -13.58
C GLU A 167 -14.18 -10.04 -13.81
N LEU A 168 -13.19 -9.35 -13.22
CA LEU A 168 -12.98 -7.92 -13.45
C LEU A 168 -12.31 -7.62 -14.81
N ALA A 169 -11.55 -8.56 -15.38
CA ALA A 169 -11.00 -8.43 -16.73
C ALA A 169 -12.08 -8.62 -17.81
N GLU A 170 -12.98 -9.60 -17.63
CA GLU A 170 -14.10 -9.83 -18.55
C GLU A 170 -15.11 -8.66 -18.58
N LEU A 171 -15.29 -7.95 -17.46
CA LEU A 171 -16.11 -6.74 -17.41
C LEU A 171 -15.46 -5.52 -18.08
N ALA A 172 -14.12 -5.46 -18.16
CA ALA A 172 -13.41 -4.38 -18.82
C ALA A 172 -13.35 -4.55 -20.35
N GLU A 173 -13.48 -5.78 -20.85
CA GLU A 173 -13.51 -6.08 -22.29
C GLU A 173 -14.93 -5.97 -22.89
N SER A 174 -15.95 -5.83 -22.05
CA SER A 174 -17.37 -5.73 -22.43
C SER A 174 -17.95 -4.30 -22.36
N ALA A 175 -17.13 -3.26 -22.17
CA ALA A 175 -17.55 -1.85 -22.09
C ALA A 175 -16.80 -0.97 -23.10
#